data_AF-N1U872-F1
#
_entry.id   AF-N1U872-F1
#
_cell.length_a   1.000
_cell.length_b   1.000
_cell.length_c   1.000
_cell.angle_alpha   90.00
_cell.angle_beta   90.00
_cell.angle_gamma   90.00
#
_symmetry.space_group_name_H-M   'P 1'
#
loop_
_entity.id
_entity.type
_entity.pdbx_description
1 polymer ?
#
loop_
_entity_poly.entity_id
_entity_poly.type
_entity_poly.pdbx_seq_one_letter_code
_entity_poly.pdbx_strand_id
1 'polypeptide(L)'
;MLHSGTVRYLTEVPGGRKLELFKLNGANLTPGSVALFTSGRYPFHIQADEACVISTYTMNKDTIGKSVGSRVSLGLMVARTLLREITELFKKSNQIRKITSDIEKVNDNLSILYYQFNPSVFPDIKPGSPIPEVSADVVDPVMRLCRENLKLFFDNGGLLPDRPSPQFLEEEHESQLTRLYPEEIDFQDGEFVFIRKLIVQDPKILNALFTADPSMLLYVCSKLANVLDQISGILKTCLTDLDEAFRRFFVGESSLVEKFYLILDITLSGYGTAPVEYVVPVLGAMAGKIEKYKNGHQALFGIPVANLSPNTQAFQSKASSLVKKLEETSPKVQTPAPSSVAAGVDINSIRQELDNSASVIIQFSGLEAEKVKEFSALMVKVKSLKNPLDPEGDNRKIRRTLGRHYWDMYQECFVKYMNSNRNVPKAVELMLKYGFFDETMVDDSQIAFMYTQKDPANSASDIPISLGTEWLEKVYKREVPTSLDEMGQNFFEKVKLENRNLPIKKESDIPPELDNPDTRLKFEFASLYEANVRLTSGSPATHFPILTKFHSQMAIDKSYVSKEILREVIQELMGIDYSVSIGKSYTIITN
;
A
#
# COMPACT_ATOMS: atom_id res chain seq x y z
N MET A 1 17.12 -29.32 -27.05
CA MET A 1 18.16 -28.76 -26.17
C MET A 1 18.67 -27.48 -26.80
N LEU A 2 18.59 -26.37 -26.10
CA LEU A 2 19.08 -25.05 -26.51
C LEU A 2 20.55 -24.90 -26.05
N HIS A 3 21.45 -24.64 -26.99
CA HIS A 3 22.89 -24.44 -26.74
C HIS A 3 23.27 -22.97 -26.69
N SER A 4 22.61 -22.13 -27.48
CA SER A 4 22.79 -20.68 -27.48
C SER A 4 21.54 -20.00 -28.02
N GLY A 5 21.37 -18.73 -27.65
CA GLY A 5 20.24 -17.89 -28.04
C GLY A 5 19.18 -17.74 -26.96
N THR A 6 18.11 -17.01 -27.32
CA THR A 6 17.00 -16.67 -26.43
C THR A 6 15.69 -17.20 -27.02
N VAL A 7 14.90 -17.88 -26.19
CA VAL A 7 13.54 -18.31 -26.54
C VAL A 7 12.51 -17.59 -25.68
N ARG A 8 11.36 -17.26 -26.26
CA ARG A 8 10.22 -16.66 -25.56
C ARG A 8 9.04 -17.62 -25.52
N TYR A 9 8.33 -17.59 -24.40
CA TYR A 9 7.14 -18.39 -24.15
C TYR A 9 5.93 -17.52 -24.35
N LEU A 10 5.06 -17.95 -25.26
CA LEU A 10 3.84 -17.23 -25.61
C LEU A 10 2.63 -18.09 -25.28
N THR A 11 1.56 -17.46 -24.82
CA THR A 11 0.23 -18.09 -24.76
C THR A 11 -0.68 -17.47 -25.81
N GLU A 12 -1.57 -18.28 -26.37
CA GLU A 12 -2.63 -17.80 -27.25
C GLU A 12 -3.84 -17.39 -26.41
N VAL A 13 -4.42 -16.22 -26.70
CA VAL A 13 -5.66 -15.74 -26.09
C VAL A 13 -6.78 -15.70 -27.13
N PRO A 14 -8.07 -15.67 -26.71
CA PRO A 14 -9.20 -15.57 -27.62
C PRO A 14 -9.01 -14.45 -28.66
N GLY A 15 -9.25 -14.77 -29.93
CA GLY A 15 -8.97 -13.89 -31.07
C GLY A 15 -7.58 -14.07 -31.70
N GLY A 16 -6.86 -15.15 -31.38
CA GLY A 16 -5.61 -15.55 -32.05
C GLY A 16 -4.39 -14.70 -31.73
N ARG A 17 -4.51 -13.78 -30.76
CA ARG A 17 -3.39 -12.94 -30.30
C ARG A 17 -2.48 -13.77 -29.40
N LYS A 18 -1.17 -13.49 -29.47
CA LYS A 18 -0.16 -14.15 -28.64
C LYS A 18 0.37 -13.18 -27.59
N LEU A 19 0.30 -13.57 -26.33
CA LEU A 19 0.84 -12.82 -25.20
C LEU A 19 2.18 -13.40 -24.77
N GLU A 20 3.18 -12.56 -24.57
CA GLU A 20 4.47 -12.98 -24.03
C GLU A 20 4.38 -13.20 -22.52
N LEU A 21 4.77 -14.39 -22.07
CA LEU A 21 4.81 -14.75 -20.66
C LEU A 21 6.19 -14.42 -20.06
N PHE A 22 7.23 -15.05 -20.59
CA PHE A 22 8.61 -14.88 -20.14
C PHE A 22 9.61 -15.33 -21.22
N LYS A 23 10.88 -15.03 -20.99
CA LYS A 23 12.01 -15.42 -21.85
C LYS A 23 12.98 -16.31 -21.11
N LEU A 24 13.53 -17.30 -21.79
CA LEU A 24 14.66 -18.09 -21.32
C LEU A 24 15.87 -17.83 -22.21
N ASN A 25 16.96 -17.39 -21.59
CA ASN A 25 18.26 -17.22 -22.23
C ASN A 25 19.26 -18.16 -21.54
N GLY A 26 20.07 -18.83 -22.34
CA GLY A 26 21.26 -19.54 -21.88
C GLY A 26 21.56 -20.79 -22.71
N ALA A 27 22.69 -21.40 -22.38
CA ALA A 27 23.06 -22.72 -22.86
C ALA A 27 22.50 -23.82 -21.94
N ASN A 28 22.41 -25.04 -22.45
CA ASN A 28 22.01 -26.22 -21.68
C ASN A 28 20.60 -26.10 -21.10
N LEU A 29 19.64 -25.64 -21.90
CA LEU A 29 18.22 -25.64 -21.53
C LEU A 29 17.45 -26.65 -22.36
N THR A 30 16.37 -27.19 -21.81
CA THR A 30 15.44 -28.08 -22.52
C THR A 30 14.01 -27.51 -22.56
N PRO A 31 13.78 -26.38 -23.24
CA PRO A 31 12.45 -25.78 -23.36
C PRO A 31 11.38 -26.78 -23.76
N GLY A 32 10.25 -26.77 -23.06
CA GLY A 32 9.08 -27.60 -23.41
C GLY A 32 9.19 -29.07 -23.02
N SER A 33 10.17 -29.45 -22.20
CA SER A 33 10.34 -30.83 -21.72
C SER A 33 9.14 -31.36 -20.95
N VAL A 34 8.29 -30.50 -20.37
CA VAL A 34 7.07 -30.89 -19.64
C VAL A 34 6.13 -31.77 -20.49
N ALA A 35 6.07 -31.57 -21.80
CA ALA A 35 5.24 -32.36 -22.72
C ALA A 35 5.64 -33.85 -22.76
N LEU A 36 6.84 -34.19 -22.30
CA LEU A 36 7.32 -35.57 -22.19
C LEU A 36 6.85 -36.27 -20.91
N PHE A 37 6.35 -35.52 -19.92
CA PHE A 37 5.95 -36.03 -18.61
C PHE A 37 4.44 -35.91 -18.36
N THR A 38 3.77 -34.91 -18.94
CA THR A 38 2.35 -34.66 -18.73
C THR A 38 1.49 -35.14 -19.89
N SER A 39 0.21 -35.46 -19.64
CA SER A 39 -0.79 -35.75 -20.67
C SER A 39 -1.40 -34.46 -21.24
N GLY A 40 -1.81 -34.48 -22.51
CA GLY A 40 -2.45 -33.33 -23.16
C GLY A 40 -1.54 -32.53 -24.10
N ARG A 41 -2.12 -31.45 -24.66
CA ARG A 41 -1.45 -30.52 -25.57
C ARG A 41 -0.61 -29.54 -24.75
N TYR A 42 0.64 -29.35 -25.15
CA TYR A 42 1.53 -28.39 -24.51
C TYR A 42 0.90 -26.97 -24.57
N PRO A 43 0.76 -26.27 -23.43
CA PRO A 43 -0.07 -25.06 -23.35
C PRO A 43 0.58 -23.80 -23.93
N PHE A 44 1.87 -23.84 -24.27
CA PHE A 44 2.62 -22.66 -24.69
C PHE A 44 3.18 -22.81 -26.12
N HIS A 45 3.40 -21.68 -26.78
CA HIS A 45 4.23 -21.59 -27.97
C HIS A 45 5.63 -21.16 -27.57
N ILE A 46 6.63 -21.90 -28.02
CA ILE A 46 8.04 -21.52 -27.86
C ILE A 46 8.49 -20.91 -29.18
N GLN A 47 8.94 -19.67 -29.15
CA GLN A 47 9.45 -18.95 -30.32
C GLN A 47 10.89 -18.50 -30.05
N ALA A 48 11.76 -18.61 -31.06
CA ALA A 48 13.08 -18.01 -31.01
C ALA A 48 12.95 -16.48 -31.05
N ASP A 49 13.55 -15.80 -30.07
CA ASP A 49 13.59 -14.32 -30.02
C ASP A 49 14.83 -13.80 -30.78
N GLU A 50 15.89 -14.60 -30.80
CA GLU A 50 17.16 -14.35 -31.51
C GLU A 50 17.62 -15.63 -32.24
N ALA A 51 18.76 -15.58 -32.92
CA ALA A 51 19.36 -16.77 -33.53
C ALA A 51 19.68 -17.84 -32.46
N CYS A 52 19.02 -18.99 -32.56
CA CYS A 52 19.15 -20.09 -31.61
C CYS A 52 19.85 -21.31 -32.23
N VAL A 53 20.75 -21.93 -31.47
CA VAL A 53 21.33 -23.23 -31.82
C VAL A 53 20.68 -24.31 -30.97
N ILE A 54 19.97 -25.24 -31.61
CA ILE A 54 19.17 -26.25 -30.93
C ILE A 54 19.56 -27.65 -31.44
N SER A 55 19.81 -28.58 -30.53
CA SER A 55 19.85 -30.02 -30.83
C SER A 55 18.51 -30.66 -30.50
N THR A 56 17.95 -31.41 -31.44
CA THR A 56 16.74 -32.20 -31.27
C THR A 56 17.10 -33.65 -30.93
N TYR A 57 16.38 -34.22 -29.96
CA TYR A 57 16.47 -35.64 -29.64
C TYR A 57 15.07 -36.21 -29.79
N THR A 58 14.93 -37.30 -30.52
CA THR A 58 13.66 -38.02 -30.64
C THR A 58 13.38 -38.73 -29.32
N MET A 59 12.51 -38.14 -28.49
CA MET A 59 12.07 -38.68 -27.21
C MET A 59 10.55 -38.60 -27.13
N ASN A 60 9.94 -39.66 -26.61
CA ASN A 60 8.52 -39.72 -26.26
C ASN A 60 8.36 -40.13 -24.78
N LYS A 61 7.11 -40.16 -24.30
CA LYS A 61 6.79 -40.48 -22.90
C LYS A 61 7.28 -41.86 -22.46
N ASP A 62 7.30 -42.83 -23.36
CA ASP A 62 7.72 -44.21 -23.04
C ASP A 62 9.25 -44.33 -22.94
N THR A 63 9.97 -43.47 -23.66
CA THR A 63 11.45 -43.48 -23.73
C THR A 63 12.13 -42.49 -22.80
N ILE A 64 11.42 -41.50 -22.25
CA ILE A 64 12.02 -40.43 -21.44
C ILE A 64 12.66 -40.98 -20.16
N GLY A 65 12.00 -41.95 -19.51
CA GLY A 65 12.55 -42.62 -18.32
C GLY A 65 13.89 -43.29 -18.59
N LYS A 66 14.02 -44.02 -19.71
CA LYS A 66 15.28 -44.65 -20.14
C LYS A 66 16.35 -43.61 -20.51
N SER A 67 15.95 -42.51 -21.13
CA SER A 67 16.87 -41.46 -21.59
C SER A 67 17.44 -40.63 -20.44
N VAL A 68 16.58 -40.25 -19.49
CA VAL A 68 16.98 -39.57 -18.25
C VAL A 68 17.81 -40.50 -17.37
N GLY A 69 17.40 -41.78 -17.27
CA GLY A 69 18.10 -42.77 -16.45
C GLY A 69 19.49 -43.15 -16.98
N SER A 70 19.69 -43.16 -18.30
CA SER A 70 20.98 -43.48 -18.92
C SER A 70 21.96 -42.30 -18.94
N ARG A 71 21.47 -41.06 -18.82
CA ARG A 71 22.30 -39.84 -18.84
C ARG A 71 21.83 -38.84 -17.79
N VAL A 72 22.38 -38.97 -16.58
CA VAL A 72 22.08 -38.10 -15.43
C VAL A 72 22.25 -36.62 -15.74
N SER A 73 23.27 -36.25 -16.52
CA SER A 73 23.49 -34.85 -16.94
C SER A 73 22.34 -34.26 -17.74
N LEU A 74 21.70 -35.07 -18.60
CA LEU A 74 20.50 -34.67 -19.35
C LEU A 74 19.30 -34.51 -18.42
N GLY A 75 19.09 -35.46 -17.50
CA GLY A 75 18.00 -35.37 -16.53
C GLY A 75 18.11 -34.14 -15.62
N LEU A 76 19.32 -33.81 -15.15
CA LEU A 76 19.57 -32.59 -14.39
C LEU A 76 19.30 -31.32 -15.20
N MET A 77 19.62 -31.34 -16.50
CA MET A 77 19.30 -30.24 -17.42
C MET A 77 17.79 -30.03 -17.55
N VAL A 78 17.03 -31.12 -17.67
CA VAL A 78 15.57 -31.12 -17.69
C VAL A 78 14.99 -30.58 -16.39
N ALA A 79 15.42 -31.12 -15.24
CA ALA A 79 14.95 -30.68 -13.93
C ALA A 79 15.21 -29.18 -13.69
N ARG A 80 16.41 -28.69 -14.04
CA ARG A 80 16.77 -27.27 -13.91
C ARG A 80 15.96 -26.38 -14.85
N THR A 81 15.71 -26.83 -16.08
CA THR A 81 14.89 -26.07 -17.02
C THR A 81 13.44 -25.98 -16.54
N LEU A 82 12.85 -27.10 -16.11
CA LEU A 82 11.50 -27.11 -15.53
C LEU A 82 11.40 -26.20 -14.30
N LEU A 83 12.39 -26.24 -13.41
CA LEU A 83 12.41 -25.36 -12.23
C LEU A 83 12.47 -23.87 -12.61
N ARG A 84 13.23 -23.52 -13.65
CA ARG A 84 13.30 -22.16 -14.18
C ARG A 84 11.97 -21.73 -14.82
N GLU A 85 11.36 -22.59 -15.64
CA GLU A 85 10.03 -22.36 -16.22
C GLU A 85 8.98 -22.13 -15.13
N ILE A 86 8.95 -22.99 -14.09
CA ILE A 86 8.06 -22.84 -12.93
C ILE A 86 8.25 -21.48 -12.26
N THR A 87 9.49 -21.08 -12.02
CA THR A 87 9.81 -19.84 -11.31
C THR A 87 9.36 -18.61 -12.09
N GLU A 88 9.67 -18.56 -13.40
CA GLU A 88 9.27 -17.44 -14.26
C GLU A 88 7.75 -17.39 -14.46
N LEU A 89 7.12 -18.55 -14.65
CA LEU A 89 5.67 -18.63 -14.82
C LEU A 89 4.94 -18.20 -13.54
N PHE A 90 5.38 -18.67 -12.37
CA PHE A 90 4.81 -18.27 -11.09
C PHE A 90 4.97 -16.77 -10.82
N LYS A 91 6.15 -16.21 -11.12
CA LYS A 91 6.38 -14.77 -11.04
C LYS A 91 5.42 -14.00 -11.95
N LYS A 92 5.24 -14.45 -13.20
CA LYS A 92 4.33 -13.83 -14.16
C LYS A 92 2.88 -13.89 -13.69
N SER A 93 2.43 -15.05 -13.20
CA SER A 93 1.08 -15.25 -12.69
C SER A 93 0.80 -14.35 -11.48
N ASN A 94 1.76 -14.16 -10.57
CA ASN A 94 1.63 -13.22 -9.45
C ASN A 94 1.53 -11.76 -9.92
N GLN A 95 2.33 -11.36 -10.90
CA GLN A 95 2.23 -10.00 -11.46
C GLN A 95 0.86 -9.75 -12.12
N ILE A 96 0.31 -10.76 -12.80
CA ILE A 96 -1.05 -10.70 -13.37
C ILE A 96 -2.08 -10.62 -12.25
N ARG A 97 -2.01 -11.51 -11.25
CA ARG A 97 -2.94 -11.54 -10.12
C ARG A 97 -3.00 -10.18 -9.40
N LYS A 98 -1.85 -9.58 -9.12
CA LYS A 98 -1.77 -8.28 -8.46
C LYS A 98 -2.49 -7.16 -9.22
N ILE A 99 -2.28 -7.06 -10.54
CA ILE A 99 -2.97 -6.03 -11.33
C ILE A 99 -4.47 -6.35 -11.45
N THR A 100 -4.84 -7.62 -11.61
CA THR A 100 -6.24 -8.05 -11.69
C THR A 100 -6.99 -7.65 -10.43
N SER A 101 -6.44 -7.93 -9.23
CA SER A 101 -7.08 -7.63 -7.96
C SER A 101 -7.26 -6.13 -7.72
N ASP A 102 -6.29 -5.28 -8.12
CA ASP A 102 -6.46 -3.82 -8.08
C ASP A 102 -7.60 -3.37 -9.03
N ILE A 103 -7.70 -3.94 -10.24
CA ILE A 103 -8.78 -3.62 -11.18
C ILE A 103 -10.13 -4.09 -10.65
N GLU A 104 -10.23 -5.31 -10.11
CA GLU A 104 -11.47 -5.87 -9.54
C GLU A 104 -11.98 -5.01 -8.38
N LYS A 105 -11.11 -4.64 -7.45
CA LYS A 105 -11.46 -3.74 -6.34
C LYS A 105 -11.98 -2.40 -6.83
N VAL A 106 -11.27 -1.78 -7.78
CA VAL A 106 -11.70 -0.49 -8.37
C VAL A 106 -13.02 -0.64 -9.13
N ASN A 107 -13.23 -1.74 -9.86
CA ASN A 107 -14.50 -2.01 -10.55
C ASN A 107 -15.66 -2.10 -9.56
N ASP A 108 -15.47 -2.82 -8.47
CA ASP A 108 -16.52 -3.02 -7.47
C ASP A 108 -16.83 -1.71 -6.75
N ASN A 109 -15.81 -0.94 -6.35
CA ASN A 109 -15.99 0.38 -5.74
C ASN A 109 -16.65 1.39 -6.69
N LEU A 110 -16.26 1.41 -7.98
CA LEU A 110 -16.91 2.25 -8.99
C LEU A 110 -18.36 1.86 -9.23
N SER A 111 -18.69 0.57 -9.15
CA SER A 111 -20.07 0.09 -9.31
C SER A 111 -21.00 0.62 -8.21
N ILE A 112 -20.47 0.76 -6.98
CA ILE A 112 -21.18 1.37 -5.84
C ILE A 112 -21.32 2.88 -6.06
N LEU A 113 -20.23 3.59 -6.40
CA LEU A 113 -20.29 5.04 -6.66
C LEU A 113 -21.17 5.39 -7.85
N TYR A 114 -21.31 4.50 -8.83
CA TYR A 114 -22.18 4.71 -9.97
C TYR A 114 -23.64 4.92 -9.54
N TYR A 115 -24.12 4.16 -8.56
CA TYR A 115 -25.44 4.37 -7.96
C TYR A 115 -25.57 5.75 -7.33
N GLN A 116 -24.55 6.19 -6.60
CA GLN A 116 -24.57 7.46 -5.91
C GLN A 116 -24.62 8.66 -6.88
N PHE A 117 -23.97 8.55 -8.03
CA PHE A 117 -24.03 9.58 -9.07
C PHE A 117 -25.30 9.50 -9.92
N ASN A 118 -25.94 8.34 -10.04
CA ASN A 118 -27.13 8.11 -10.87
C ASN A 118 -28.21 7.25 -10.16
N PRO A 119 -28.80 7.72 -9.05
CA PRO A 119 -29.76 6.93 -8.29
C PRO A 119 -31.05 6.63 -9.08
N SER A 120 -31.41 7.49 -10.04
CA SER A 120 -32.59 7.32 -10.91
C SER A 120 -32.52 6.08 -11.82
N VAL A 121 -31.33 5.55 -12.07
CA VAL A 121 -31.12 4.30 -12.83
C VAL A 121 -31.54 3.07 -12.02
N PHE A 122 -31.65 3.22 -10.69
CA PHE A 122 -31.98 2.17 -9.74
C PHE A 122 -33.20 2.56 -8.90
N PRO A 123 -34.38 2.80 -9.52
CA PRO A 123 -35.56 3.33 -8.82
C PRO A 123 -36.12 2.37 -7.76
N ASP A 124 -35.79 1.08 -7.89
CA ASP A 124 -36.16 -0.01 -7.00
C ASP A 124 -35.19 -0.19 -5.82
N ILE A 125 -34.04 0.47 -5.82
CA ILE A 125 -33.02 0.38 -4.76
C ILE A 125 -33.09 1.62 -3.87
N LYS A 126 -33.46 1.43 -2.59
CA LYS A 126 -33.41 2.48 -1.57
C LYS A 126 -32.52 2.06 -0.40
N PRO A 127 -31.61 2.93 0.08
CA PRO A 127 -30.76 2.61 1.24
C PRO A 127 -31.62 2.26 2.46
N GLY A 128 -31.23 1.20 3.18
CA GLY A 128 -31.94 0.73 4.38
C GLY A 128 -33.23 -0.04 4.12
N SER A 129 -33.57 -0.35 2.86
CA SER A 129 -34.69 -1.22 2.50
C SER A 129 -34.21 -2.51 1.84
N PRO A 130 -34.95 -3.63 1.94
CA PRO A 130 -34.57 -4.88 1.30
C PRO A 130 -34.36 -4.71 -0.21
N ILE A 131 -33.17 -5.05 -0.70
CA ILE A 131 -32.82 -4.89 -2.11
C ILE A 131 -33.26 -6.12 -2.90
N PRO A 132 -34.03 -5.96 -3.99
CA PRO A 132 -34.49 -7.07 -4.82
C PRO A 132 -33.35 -7.93 -5.37
N GLU A 133 -33.62 -9.21 -5.62
CA GLU A 133 -32.70 -10.06 -6.36
C GLU A 133 -32.50 -9.52 -7.79
N VAL A 134 -31.30 -9.72 -8.32
CA VAL A 134 -30.94 -9.23 -9.64
C VAL A 134 -31.65 -10.07 -10.69
N SER A 135 -32.61 -9.46 -11.40
CA SER A 135 -33.35 -10.16 -12.46
C SER A 135 -32.40 -10.63 -13.58
N ALA A 136 -32.67 -11.83 -14.10
CA ALA A 136 -32.00 -12.37 -15.28
C ALA A 136 -32.20 -11.49 -16.53
N ASP A 137 -33.23 -10.64 -16.54
CA ASP A 137 -33.56 -9.72 -17.64
C ASP A 137 -32.59 -8.53 -17.76
N VAL A 138 -31.73 -8.30 -16.76
CA VAL A 138 -30.69 -7.25 -16.83
C VAL A 138 -29.58 -7.72 -17.77
N VAL A 139 -29.65 -7.33 -19.04
CA VAL A 139 -28.69 -7.75 -20.09
C VAL A 139 -27.34 -7.06 -19.96
N ASP A 140 -27.32 -5.81 -19.47
CA ASP A 140 -26.08 -5.03 -19.34
C ASP A 140 -25.22 -5.55 -18.18
N PRO A 141 -23.98 -6.02 -18.44
CA PRO A 141 -23.13 -6.65 -17.43
C PRO A 141 -22.68 -5.67 -16.34
N VAL A 142 -22.55 -4.37 -16.65
CA VAL A 142 -22.17 -3.35 -15.66
C VAL A 142 -23.35 -3.04 -14.76
N MET A 143 -24.57 -2.94 -15.31
CA MET A 143 -25.77 -2.74 -14.49
C MET A 143 -26.03 -3.93 -13.57
N ARG A 144 -25.78 -5.14 -14.06
CA ARG A 144 -25.83 -6.35 -13.23
C ARG A 144 -24.82 -6.28 -12.08
N LEU A 145 -23.56 -5.96 -12.39
CA LEU A 145 -22.50 -5.78 -11.39
C LEU A 145 -22.89 -4.75 -10.33
N CYS A 146 -23.37 -3.56 -10.73
CA CYS A 146 -23.80 -2.52 -9.79
C CYS A 146 -24.90 -3.04 -8.86
N ARG A 147 -25.91 -3.76 -9.38
CA ARG A 147 -27.02 -4.28 -8.57
C ARG A 147 -26.55 -5.37 -7.59
N GLU A 148 -25.71 -6.29 -8.04
CA GLU A 148 -25.14 -7.35 -7.20
C GLU A 148 -24.29 -6.75 -6.07
N ASN A 149 -23.40 -5.82 -6.40
CA ASN A 149 -22.51 -5.20 -5.42
C ASN A 149 -23.28 -4.29 -4.45
N LEU A 150 -24.26 -3.50 -4.90
CA LEU A 150 -25.09 -2.68 -4.00
C LEU A 150 -25.88 -3.57 -3.03
N LYS A 151 -26.45 -4.68 -3.53
CA LYS A 151 -27.18 -5.63 -2.69
C LYS A 151 -26.28 -6.16 -1.59
N LEU A 152 -25.13 -6.74 -1.95
CA LEU A 152 -24.18 -7.29 -0.98
C LEU A 152 -23.70 -6.20 -0.02
N PHE A 153 -23.32 -5.04 -0.54
CA PHE A 153 -22.79 -3.93 0.23
C PHE A 153 -23.77 -3.48 1.33
N PHE A 154 -25.03 -3.25 0.98
CA PHE A 154 -26.03 -2.82 1.96
C PHE A 154 -26.52 -3.94 2.87
N ASP A 155 -26.73 -5.16 2.35
CA ASP A 155 -27.17 -6.31 3.16
C ASP A 155 -26.14 -6.66 4.26
N ASN A 156 -24.86 -6.37 3.99
CA ASN A 156 -23.74 -6.57 4.93
C ASN A 156 -23.35 -5.29 5.71
N GLY A 157 -24.21 -4.27 5.74
CA GLY A 157 -24.05 -3.08 6.60
C GLY A 157 -23.12 -1.99 6.05
N GLY A 158 -22.79 -2.02 4.77
CA GLY A 158 -22.06 -0.96 4.07
C GLY A 158 -22.86 0.34 4.01
N LEU A 159 -22.17 1.46 4.21
CA LEU A 159 -22.72 2.81 4.15
C LEU A 159 -22.07 3.56 3.00
N LEU A 160 -22.88 4.25 2.20
CA LEU A 160 -22.35 5.11 1.14
C LEU A 160 -21.64 6.32 1.77
N PRO A 161 -20.51 6.77 1.20
CA PRO A 161 -19.82 7.95 1.71
C PRO A 161 -20.69 9.20 1.49
N ASP A 162 -20.77 10.09 2.47
CA ASP A 162 -21.50 11.36 2.30
C ASP A 162 -20.90 12.22 1.17
N ARG A 163 -19.58 12.07 0.93
CA ARG A 163 -18.83 12.76 -0.12
C ARG A 163 -18.04 11.75 -0.93
N PRO A 164 -18.51 11.37 -2.14
CA PRO A 164 -17.75 10.56 -3.07
C PRO A 164 -16.38 11.18 -3.33
N SER A 165 -15.33 10.37 -3.19
CA SER A 165 -13.96 10.82 -3.37
C SER A 165 -13.13 9.75 -4.08
N PRO A 166 -11.96 10.14 -4.63
CA PRO A 166 -11.00 9.17 -5.16
C PRO A 166 -10.55 8.12 -4.13
N GLN A 167 -10.54 8.43 -2.83
CA GLN A 167 -10.10 7.48 -1.80
C GLN A 167 -11.00 6.24 -1.76
N PHE A 168 -12.30 6.41 -1.99
CA PHE A 168 -13.26 5.31 -2.01
C PHE A 168 -12.92 4.24 -3.06
N LEU A 169 -12.21 4.60 -4.13
CA LEU A 169 -11.76 3.62 -5.14
C LEU A 169 -10.70 2.65 -4.59
N GLU A 170 -9.97 3.04 -3.55
CA GLU A 170 -8.89 2.26 -2.94
C GLU A 170 -9.32 1.50 -1.68
N GLU A 171 -10.47 1.85 -1.11
CA GLU A 171 -11.01 1.29 0.14
C GLU A 171 -11.28 -0.23 0.04
N GLU A 172 -11.11 -0.90 1.18
CA GLU A 172 -11.29 -2.34 1.33
C GLU A 172 -12.72 -2.64 1.78
N HIS A 173 -13.53 -3.20 0.88
CA HIS A 173 -14.92 -3.60 1.13
C HIS A 173 -15.12 -5.11 1.06
N GLU A 174 -14.10 -5.89 1.39
CA GLU A 174 -14.10 -7.36 1.25
C GLU A 174 -15.23 -8.03 2.04
N SER A 175 -15.47 -7.58 3.27
CA SER A 175 -16.53 -8.12 4.13
C SER A 175 -17.92 -7.72 3.63
N GLN A 176 -18.09 -6.48 3.18
CA GLN A 176 -19.36 -5.99 2.65
C GLN A 176 -19.72 -6.64 1.30
N LEU A 177 -18.72 -6.89 0.45
CA LEU A 177 -18.92 -7.48 -0.88
C LEU A 177 -18.77 -8.99 -0.91
N THR A 178 -18.49 -9.62 0.24
CA THR A 178 -18.18 -11.06 0.35
C THR A 178 -17.17 -11.54 -0.69
N ARG A 179 -16.18 -10.70 -0.99
CA ARG A 179 -15.18 -10.89 -2.05
C ARG A 179 -13.78 -10.67 -1.50
N LEU A 180 -12.81 -11.43 -2.01
CA LEU A 180 -11.40 -11.30 -1.67
C LEU A 180 -10.62 -10.80 -2.88
N TYR A 181 -9.64 -9.94 -2.65
CA TYR A 181 -8.75 -9.40 -3.69
C TYR A 181 -7.30 -9.85 -3.47
N PRO A 182 -6.98 -11.15 -3.64
CA PRO A 182 -5.67 -11.68 -3.30
C PRO A 182 -4.58 -11.10 -4.22
N GLU A 183 -3.60 -10.40 -3.65
CA GLU A 183 -2.48 -9.84 -4.44
C GLU A 183 -1.46 -10.89 -4.92
N GLU A 184 -1.43 -12.06 -4.28
CA GLU A 184 -0.50 -13.15 -4.57
C GLU A 184 -1.23 -14.49 -4.68
N ILE A 185 -0.64 -15.41 -5.43
CA ILE A 185 -1.12 -16.78 -5.58
C ILE A 185 -0.67 -17.59 -4.37
N ASP A 186 -1.63 -18.13 -3.62
CA ASP A 186 -1.35 -19.13 -2.60
C ASP A 186 -1.01 -20.47 -3.27
N PHE A 187 0.25 -20.89 -3.14
CA PHE A 187 0.72 -22.18 -3.64
C PHE A 187 1.68 -22.82 -2.63
N GLN A 188 1.14 -23.76 -1.85
CA GLN A 188 1.90 -24.48 -0.82
C GLN A 188 2.08 -25.94 -1.23
N ASP A 189 3.29 -26.27 -1.69
CA ASP A 189 3.69 -27.65 -1.99
C ASP A 189 5.04 -27.93 -1.32
N GLY A 190 5.00 -28.57 -0.15
CA GLY A 190 6.19 -28.89 0.65
C GLY A 190 7.17 -29.80 -0.09
N GLU A 191 6.66 -30.69 -0.96
CA GLU A 191 7.48 -31.59 -1.77
C GLU A 191 8.21 -30.81 -2.87
N PHE A 192 7.53 -29.90 -3.55
CA PHE A 192 8.16 -28.98 -4.50
C PHE A 192 9.24 -28.14 -3.82
N VAL A 193 8.99 -27.61 -2.62
CA VAL A 193 9.98 -26.84 -1.87
C VAL A 193 11.23 -27.66 -1.58
N PHE A 194 11.06 -28.93 -1.18
CA PHE A 194 12.18 -29.85 -0.99
C PHE A 194 12.96 -30.10 -2.30
N ILE A 195 12.25 -30.43 -3.38
CA ILE A 195 12.86 -30.72 -4.69
C ILE A 195 13.59 -29.50 -5.25
N ARG A 196 13.02 -28.29 -5.11
CA ARG A 196 13.66 -27.04 -5.48
C ARG A 196 14.98 -26.85 -4.73
N LYS A 197 14.99 -27.09 -3.42
CA LYS A 197 16.22 -27.01 -2.61
C LYS A 197 17.25 -28.07 -3.03
N LEU A 198 16.80 -29.27 -3.38
CA LEU A 198 17.66 -30.36 -3.86
C LEU A 198 18.34 -30.02 -5.20
N ILE A 199 17.57 -29.61 -6.23
CA ILE A 199 18.10 -29.39 -7.59
C ILE A 199 19.08 -28.20 -7.68
N VAL A 200 19.03 -27.28 -6.73
CA VAL A 200 19.94 -26.12 -6.63
C VAL A 200 21.30 -26.48 -5.99
N GLN A 201 21.45 -27.67 -5.40
CA GLN A 201 22.72 -28.10 -4.81
C GLN A 201 23.83 -28.32 -5.85
N ASP A 202 25.05 -28.51 -5.35
CA ASP A 202 26.26 -28.68 -6.18
C ASP A 202 26.06 -29.79 -7.26
N PRO A 203 26.32 -29.49 -8.55
CA PRO A 203 26.16 -30.46 -9.63
C PRO A 203 26.95 -31.76 -9.43
N LYS A 204 28.11 -31.74 -8.79
CA LYS A 204 28.92 -32.95 -8.53
C LYS A 204 28.21 -33.88 -7.54
N ILE A 205 27.62 -33.32 -6.48
CA ILE A 205 26.84 -34.08 -5.48
C ILE A 205 25.62 -34.70 -6.14
N LEU A 206 24.87 -33.90 -6.91
CA LEU A 206 23.66 -34.37 -7.59
C LEU A 206 23.98 -35.44 -8.65
N ASN A 207 25.08 -35.30 -9.39
CA ASN A 207 25.50 -36.34 -10.33
C ASN A 207 25.81 -37.66 -9.60
N ALA A 208 26.56 -37.62 -8.50
CA ALA A 208 26.84 -38.83 -7.72
C ALA A 208 25.56 -39.48 -7.19
N LEU A 209 24.66 -38.68 -6.60
CA LEU A 209 23.39 -39.13 -6.02
C LEU A 209 22.49 -39.82 -7.07
N PHE A 210 22.25 -39.16 -8.20
CA PHE A 210 21.37 -39.69 -9.24
C PHE A 210 22.02 -40.74 -10.14
N THR A 211 23.35 -40.85 -10.14
CA THR A 211 24.02 -42.00 -10.77
C THR A 211 23.83 -43.26 -9.92
N ALA A 212 23.81 -43.13 -8.59
CA ALA A 212 23.56 -44.25 -7.69
C ALA A 212 22.13 -44.80 -7.83
N ASP A 213 21.14 -43.92 -7.99
CA ASP A 213 19.76 -44.31 -8.32
C ASP A 213 19.12 -43.31 -9.30
N PRO A 214 19.08 -43.64 -10.61
CA PRO A 214 18.49 -42.78 -11.62
C PRO A 214 16.96 -42.65 -11.52
N SER A 215 16.28 -43.53 -10.79
CA SER A 215 14.82 -43.47 -10.62
C SER A 215 14.41 -42.22 -9.81
N MET A 216 15.25 -41.78 -8.87
CA MET A 216 15.04 -40.54 -8.12
C MET A 216 15.00 -39.30 -9.04
N LEU A 217 15.88 -39.25 -10.05
CA LEU A 217 15.90 -38.13 -10.99
C LEU A 217 14.67 -38.09 -11.89
N LEU A 218 14.19 -39.27 -12.30
CA LEU A 218 12.94 -39.39 -13.04
C LEU A 218 11.76 -38.90 -12.20
N TYR A 219 11.70 -39.28 -10.92
CA TYR A 219 10.68 -38.79 -9.99
C TYR A 219 10.71 -37.26 -9.87
N VAL A 220 11.89 -36.69 -9.66
CA VAL A 220 12.07 -35.23 -9.58
C VAL A 220 11.58 -34.53 -10.85
N CYS A 221 11.95 -35.03 -12.03
CA CYS A 221 11.49 -34.44 -13.30
C CYS A 221 9.97 -34.52 -13.46
N SER A 222 9.37 -35.66 -13.13
CA SER A 222 7.91 -35.87 -13.19
C SER A 222 7.17 -34.96 -12.22
N LYS A 223 7.65 -34.82 -10.98
CA LYS A 223 7.03 -33.92 -10.00
C LYS A 223 7.13 -32.45 -10.42
N LEU A 224 8.29 -32.00 -10.89
CA LEU A 224 8.45 -30.64 -11.42
C LEU A 224 7.54 -30.40 -12.64
N ALA A 225 7.42 -31.37 -13.54
CA ALA A 225 6.52 -31.27 -14.68
C ALA A 225 5.04 -31.12 -14.26
N ASN A 226 4.59 -31.87 -13.25
CA ASN A 226 3.24 -31.75 -12.70
C ASN A 226 3.00 -30.39 -12.03
N VAL A 227 3.98 -29.88 -11.28
CA VAL A 227 3.90 -28.53 -10.69
C VAL A 227 3.80 -27.46 -11.77
N LEU A 228 4.59 -27.59 -12.85
CA LEU A 228 4.51 -26.66 -13.98
C LEU A 228 3.13 -26.70 -14.66
N ASP A 229 2.53 -27.88 -14.80
CA ASP A 229 1.18 -28.04 -15.36
C ASP A 229 0.12 -27.37 -14.46
N GLN A 230 0.21 -27.56 -13.14
CA GLN A 230 -0.67 -26.89 -12.17
C GLN A 230 -0.54 -25.37 -12.24
N ILE A 231 0.68 -24.82 -12.25
CA ILE A 231 0.90 -23.37 -12.36
C ILE A 231 0.44 -22.85 -13.72
N SER A 232 0.55 -23.66 -14.79
CA SER A 232 -0.01 -23.33 -16.10
C SER A 232 -1.54 -23.24 -16.06
N GLY A 233 -2.20 -24.11 -15.28
CA GLY A 233 -3.63 -24.01 -14.99
C GLY A 233 -3.98 -22.71 -14.26
N ILE A 234 -3.26 -22.40 -13.19
CA ILE A 234 -3.45 -21.16 -12.41
C ILE A 234 -3.25 -19.92 -13.30
N LEU A 235 -2.23 -19.91 -14.17
CA LEU A 235 -2.00 -18.82 -15.11
C LEU A 235 -3.21 -18.60 -16.02
N LYS A 236 -3.80 -19.67 -16.57
CA LYS A 236 -4.98 -19.57 -17.45
C LYS A 236 -6.16 -18.92 -16.73
N THR A 237 -6.39 -19.28 -15.46
CA THR A 237 -7.38 -18.60 -14.63
C THR A 237 -7.04 -17.13 -14.44
N CYS A 238 -5.80 -16.81 -14.04
CA CYS A 238 -5.36 -15.42 -13.86
C CYS A 238 -5.52 -14.56 -15.12
N LEU A 239 -5.24 -15.12 -16.30
CA LEU A 239 -5.45 -14.45 -17.59
C LEU A 239 -6.93 -14.23 -17.91
N THR A 240 -7.79 -15.18 -17.54
CA THR A 240 -9.24 -15.07 -17.73
C THR A 240 -9.81 -14.00 -16.81
N ASP A 241 -9.43 -14.02 -15.53
CA ASP A 241 -9.81 -13.02 -14.53
C ASP A 241 -9.36 -11.62 -14.97
N LEU A 242 -8.13 -11.49 -15.49
CA LEU A 242 -7.62 -10.22 -16.03
C LEU A 242 -8.45 -9.70 -17.21
N ASP A 243 -8.80 -10.58 -18.16
CA ASP A 243 -9.62 -10.20 -19.32
C ASP A 243 -11.02 -9.77 -18.87
N GLU A 244 -11.63 -10.46 -17.91
CA GLU A 244 -12.92 -10.08 -17.34
C GLU A 244 -12.86 -8.76 -16.58
N ALA A 245 -11.84 -8.54 -15.76
CA ALA A 245 -11.62 -7.29 -15.04
C ALA A 245 -11.46 -6.11 -16.01
N PHE A 246 -10.73 -6.30 -17.13
CA PHE A 246 -10.62 -5.29 -18.18
C PHE A 246 -11.93 -5.03 -18.92
N ARG A 247 -12.69 -6.08 -19.24
CA ARG A 247 -14.02 -5.95 -19.89
C ARG A 247 -14.98 -5.14 -19.03
N ARG A 248 -15.01 -5.40 -17.72
CA ARG A 248 -15.83 -4.62 -16.78
C ARG A 248 -15.37 -3.16 -16.69
N PHE A 249 -14.06 -2.91 -16.78
CA PHE A 249 -13.51 -1.56 -16.61
C PHE A 249 -13.54 -0.71 -17.88
N PHE A 250 -12.80 -1.07 -18.94
CA PHE A 250 -12.61 -0.25 -20.16
C PHE A 250 -12.48 -1.03 -21.49
N VAL A 251 -12.84 -2.31 -21.55
CA VAL A 251 -12.81 -3.09 -22.80
C VAL A 251 -14.23 -3.41 -23.26
N GLY A 252 -14.53 -3.11 -24.52
CA GLY A 252 -15.84 -3.33 -25.13
C GLY A 252 -16.89 -2.25 -24.84
N GLU A 253 -18.07 -2.42 -25.44
CA GLU A 253 -19.15 -1.41 -25.44
C GLU A 253 -19.95 -1.35 -24.13
N SER A 254 -19.83 -2.38 -23.28
CA SER A 254 -20.53 -2.49 -22.00
C SER A 254 -19.52 -2.53 -20.86
N SER A 255 -18.92 -1.38 -20.56
CA SER A 255 -17.89 -1.21 -19.53
C SER A 255 -18.17 -0.01 -18.63
N LEU A 256 -17.56 0.04 -17.45
CA LEU A 256 -17.69 1.15 -16.51
C LEU A 256 -17.26 2.47 -17.12
N VAL A 257 -16.20 2.50 -17.94
CA VAL A 257 -15.80 3.71 -18.68
C VAL A 257 -16.95 4.27 -19.52
N GLU A 258 -17.73 3.42 -20.20
CA GLU A 258 -18.88 3.89 -20.99
C GLU A 258 -20.00 4.46 -20.10
N LYS A 259 -20.23 3.86 -18.93
CA LYS A 259 -21.23 4.36 -17.98
C LYS A 259 -20.82 5.70 -17.36
N PHE A 260 -19.57 5.81 -16.93
CA PHE A 260 -19.02 7.05 -16.38
C PHE A 260 -18.77 8.11 -17.45
N TYR A 261 -18.62 7.73 -18.72
CA TYR A 261 -18.56 8.70 -19.81
C TYR A 261 -19.86 9.49 -19.95
N LEU A 262 -21.02 8.85 -19.72
CA LEU A 262 -22.31 9.56 -19.70
C LEU A 262 -22.38 10.57 -18.54
N ILE A 263 -21.90 10.20 -17.35
CA ILE A 263 -21.77 11.12 -16.21
C ILE A 263 -20.87 12.29 -16.59
N LEU A 264 -19.69 12.00 -17.16
CA LEU A 264 -18.72 12.98 -17.61
C LEU A 264 -19.31 13.97 -18.62
N ASP A 265 -20.10 13.50 -19.59
CA ASP A 265 -20.71 14.33 -20.62
C ASP A 265 -21.84 15.20 -20.07
N ILE A 266 -22.65 14.67 -19.16
CA ILE A 266 -23.69 15.42 -18.43
C ILE A 266 -23.05 16.50 -17.55
N THR A 267 -21.99 16.16 -16.81
CA THR A 267 -21.23 17.11 -15.98
C THR A 267 -20.60 18.21 -16.83
N LEU A 268 -20.00 17.87 -17.98
CA LEU A 268 -19.46 18.83 -18.94
C LEU A 268 -20.51 19.80 -19.49
N SER A 269 -21.72 19.29 -19.69
CA SER A 269 -22.85 20.07 -20.22
C SER A 269 -23.52 20.95 -19.16
N GLY A 270 -23.14 20.81 -17.88
CA GLY A 270 -23.74 21.56 -16.77
C GLY A 270 -25.12 21.06 -16.33
N TYR A 271 -25.58 19.91 -16.84
CA TYR A 271 -26.87 19.30 -16.48
C TYR A 271 -26.75 18.24 -15.37
N GLY A 272 -25.57 18.09 -14.77
CA GLY A 272 -25.35 17.14 -13.67
C GLY A 272 -26.14 17.50 -12.43
N THR A 273 -26.76 16.49 -11.81
CA THR A 273 -27.49 16.63 -10.55
C THR A 273 -26.57 16.52 -9.33
N ALA A 274 -25.46 15.80 -9.46
CA ALA A 274 -24.46 15.64 -8.41
C ALA A 274 -23.47 16.83 -8.40
N PRO A 275 -23.00 17.28 -7.22
CA PRO A 275 -22.04 18.38 -7.13
C PRO A 275 -20.74 18.08 -7.89
N VAL A 276 -20.33 19.04 -8.73
CA VAL A 276 -19.14 18.92 -9.60
C VAL A 276 -17.87 18.64 -8.78
N GLU A 277 -17.79 19.21 -7.57
CA GLU A 277 -16.68 19.03 -6.61
C GLU A 277 -16.50 17.58 -6.14
N TYR A 278 -17.54 16.75 -6.19
CA TYR A 278 -17.48 15.33 -5.81
C TYR A 278 -17.27 14.45 -7.05
N VAL A 279 -17.94 14.79 -8.15
CA VAL A 279 -17.93 13.99 -9.38
C VAL A 279 -16.59 14.08 -10.12
N VAL A 280 -16.07 15.29 -10.32
CA VAL A 280 -14.88 15.52 -11.15
C VAL A 280 -13.62 14.86 -10.60
N PRO A 281 -13.32 14.90 -9.28
CA PRO A 281 -12.17 14.18 -8.73
C PRO A 281 -12.24 12.67 -8.99
N VAL A 282 -13.42 12.05 -8.84
CA VAL A 282 -13.60 10.61 -9.10
C VAL A 282 -13.41 10.28 -10.59
N LEU A 283 -13.96 11.11 -11.49
CA LEU A 283 -13.74 10.97 -12.93
C LEU A 283 -12.26 11.12 -13.31
N GLY A 284 -11.54 12.06 -12.67
CA GLY A 284 -10.10 12.25 -12.82
C GLY A 284 -9.29 11.04 -12.35
N ALA A 285 -9.63 10.50 -11.17
CA ALA A 285 -9.00 9.30 -10.62
C ALA A 285 -9.22 8.09 -11.53
N MET A 286 -10.44 7.91 -12.04
CA MET A 286 -10.76 6.87 -13.02
C MET A 286 -9.93 7.02 -14.30
N ALA A 287 -9.75 8.24 -14.82
CA ALA A 287 -8.89 8.49 -15.98
C ALA A 287 -7.42 8.12 -15.72
N GLY A 288 -6.92 8.39 -14.51
CA GLY A 288 -5.59 7.97 -14.06
C GLY A 288 -5.47 6.45 -13.96
N LYS A 289 -6.50 5.75 -13.46
CA LYS A 289 -6.55 4.28 -13.40
C LYS A 289 -6.55 3.65 -14.81
N ILE A 290 -7.27 4.22 -15.77
CA ILE A 290 -7.22 3.77 -17.19
C ILE A 290 -5.77 3.80 -17.70
N GLU A 291 -5.03 4.89 -17.45
CA GLU A 291 -3.63 5.00 -17.86
C GLU A 291 -2.74 3.99 -17.12
N LYS A 292 -2.86 3.91 -15.79
CA LYS A 292 -2.13 2.95 -14.94
C LYS A 292 -2.28 1.53 -15.48
N TYR A 293 -3.50 1.08 -15.76
CA TYR A 293 -3.73 -0.30 -16.15
C TYR A 293 -3.38 -0.59 -17.61
N LYS A 294 -3.53 0.37 -18.53
CA LYS A 294 -3.00 0.23 -19.90
C LYS A 294 -1.47 0.08 -19.89
N ASN A 295 -0.79 0.92 -19.11
CA ASN A 295 0.67 0.84 -18.95
C ASN A 295 1.08 -0.45 -18.24
N GLY A 296 0.33 -0.89 -17.24
CA GLY A 296 0.53 -2.16 -16.55
C GLY A 296 0.43 -3.36 -17.50
N HIS A 297 -0.62 -3.43 -18.32
CA HIS A 297 -0.77 -4.49 -19.33
C HIS A 297 0.36 -4.44 -20.39
N GLN A 298 0.72 -3.25 -20.87
CA GLN A 298 1.84 -3.07 -21.81
C GLN A 298 3.16 -3.57 -21.20
N ALA A 299 3.42 -3.26 -19.92
CA ALA A 299 4.60 -3.73 -19.20
C ALA A 299 4.59 -5.25 -18.98
N LEU A 300 3.40 -5.83 -18.76
CA LEU A 300 3.25 -7.28 -18.61
C LEU A 300 3.49 -8.01 -19.94
N PHE A 301 2.83 -7.63 -21.03
CA PHE A 301 2.80 -8.45 -22.23
C PHE A 301 3.59 -7.88 -23.42
N GLY A 302 4.16 -6.69 -23.27
CA GLY A 302 4.86 -5.98 -24.35
C GLY A 302 3.92 -5.46 -25.45
N ILE A 303 2.61 -5.60 -25.29
CA ILE A 303 1.60 -5.20 -26.27
C ILE A 303 0.46 -4.40 -25.60
N PRO A 304 -0.18 -3.49 -26.34
CA PRO A 304 -1.25 -2.68 -25.78
C PRO A 304 -2.51 -3.52 -25.57
N VAL A 305 -3.37 -3.08 -24.66
CA VAL A 305 -4.71 -3.65 -24.51
C VAL A 305 -5.49 -3.42 -25.80
N ALA A 306 -6.13 -4.46 -26.33
CA ALA A 306 -6.97 -4.34 -27.53
C ALA A 306 -8.45 -4.15 -27.16
N ASN A 307 -9.24 -3.72 -28.14
CA ASN A 307 -10.70 -3.56 -28.02
C ASN A 307 -11.11 -2.63 -26.86
N LEU A 308 -10.35 -1.55 -26.66
CA LEU A 308 -10.72 -0.49 -25.72
C LEU A 308 -12.14 0.02 -26.02
N SER A 309 -12.87 0.44 -25.00
CA SER A 309 -14.20 1.00 -25.17
C SER A 309 -14.15 2.22 -26.10
N PRO A 310 -15.19 2.44 -26.93
CA PRO A 310 -15.21 3.52 -27.91
C PRO A 310 -14.84 4.90 -27.34
N ASN A 311 -15.28 5.19 -26.11
CA ASN A 311 -15.09 6.48 -25.48
C ASN A 311 -13.87 6.54 -24.55
N THR A 312 -12.99 5.53 -24.48
CA THR A 312 -11.85 5.55 -23.54
C THR A 312 -10.94 6.78 -23.73
N GLN A 313 -10.56 7.10 -24.97
CA GLN A 313 -9.69 8.27 -25.23
C GLN A 313 -10.41 9.59 -24.98
N ALA A 314 -11.67 9.67 -25.39
CA ALA A 314 -12.52 10.84 -25.14
C ALA A 314 -12.70 11.07 -23.64
N PHE A 315 -12.95 10.01 -22.87
CA PHE A 315 -13.05 10.03 -21.41
C PHE A 315 -11.81 10.62 -20.77
N GLN A 316 -10.62 10.10 -21.09
CA GLN A 316 -9.36 10.60 -20.51
C GLN A 316 -9.14 12.08 -20.81
N SER A 317 -9.29 12.51 -22.06
CA SER A 317 -9.10 13.91 -22.45
C SER A 317 -10.12 14.86 -21.83
N LYS A 318 -11.40 14.48 -21.81
CA LYS A 318 -12.50 15.26 -21.22
C LYS A 318 -12.41 15.32 -19.70
N ALA A 319 -12.10 14.22 -19.03
CA ALA A 319 -11.92 14.17 -17.58
C ALA A 319 -10.73 15.05 -17.15
N SER A 320 -9.58 14.95 -17.82
CA SER A 320 -8.45 15.85 -17.56
C SER A 320 -8.80 17.32 -17.80
N SER A 321 -9.63 17.61 -18.81
CA SER A 321 -10.10 18.98 -19.07
C SER A 321 -11.03 19.48 -17.96
N LEU A 322 -11.91 18.63 -17.43
CA LEU A 322 -12.76 18.99 -16.28
C LEU A 322 -11.94 19.20 -15.02
N VAL A 323 -10.95 18.35 -14.74
CA VAL A 323 -10.06 18.51 -13.59
C VAL A 323 -9.35 19.86 -13.67
N LYS A 324 -8.75 20.19 -14.82
CA LYS A 324 -8.13 21.51 -15.05
C LYS A 324 -9.12 22.66 -14.92
N LYS A 325 -10.31 22.54 -15.52
CA LYS A 325 -11.36 23.57 -15.38
C LYS A 325 -11.78 23.71 -13.93
N LEU A 326 -11.90 22.62 -13.18
CA LEU A 326 -12.23 22.66 -11.76
C LEU A 326 -11.09 23.31 -10.99
N GLU A 327 -9.82 23.07 -11.31
CA GLU A 327 -8.68 23.79 -10.72
C GLU A 327 -8.65 25.29 -11.09
N GLU A 328 -9.15 25.65 -12.28
CA GLU A 328 -9.22 27.02 -12.81
C GLU A 328 -10.47 27.82 -12.35
N THR A 329 -11.59 27.14 -12.13
CA THR A 329 -12.90 27.69 -11.67
C THR A 329 -13.16 27.51 -10.19
N SER A 330 -12.50 26.53 -9.55
CA SER A 330 -12.00 26.79 -8.20
C SER A 330 -11.31 28.13 -8.33
N PRO A 331 -11.65 29.15 -7.52
CA PRO A 331 -10.88 30.38 -7.54
C PRO A 331 -9.42 29.94 -7.58
N LYS A 332 -8.61 30.45 -8.54
CA LYS A 332 -7.14 30.46 -8.41
C LYS A 332 -6.94 30.56 -6.92
N VAL A 333 -6.23 29.63 -6.30
CA VAL A 333 -6.01 29.69 -4.86
C VAL A 333 -5.27 31.01 -4.56
N GLN A 334 -5.99 32.15 -4.48
CA GLN A 334 -6.35 32.75 -3.22
C GLN A 334 -6.33 31.60 -2.25
N THR A 335 -5.20 31.49 -1.55
CA THR A 335 -5.21 31.29 -0.11
C THR A 335 -6.66 31.22 0.36
N PRO A 336 -7.15 30.06 0.83
CA PRO A 336 -8.47 30.01 1.44
C PRO A 336 -8.60 31.28 2.24
N ALA A 337 -9.59 32.13 1.92
CA ALA A 337 -9.84 33.30 2.73
C ALA A 337 -9.79 32.76 4.16
N PRO A 338 -8.88 33.31 5.00
CA PRO A 338 -8.49 32.66 6.22
C PRO A 338 -9.77 32.26 6.94
N SER A 339 -9.92 30.98 7.27
CA SER A 339 -10.53 30.69 8.56
C SER A 339 -9.90 31.68 9.52
N SER A 340 -10.76 32.49 10.11
CA SER A 340 -10.56 33.88 10.56
C SER A 340 -9.44 34.08 11.58
N VAL A 341 -8.20 33.74 11.20
CA VAL A 341 -7.00 33.75 12.03
C VAL A 341 -5.84 34.47 11.32
N ALA A 342 -5.87 34.65 9.98
CA ALA A 342 -4.80 35.33 9.23
C ALA A 342 -5.09 36.80 8.83
N ALA A 343 -6.01 37.48 9.50
CA ALA A 343 -6.09 38.94 9.39
C ALA A 343 -4.95 39.57 10.22
N GLY A 344 -3.72 39.57 9.67
CA GLY A 344 -2.57 40.30 10.23
C GLY A 344 -1.23 39.56 10.37
N VAL A 345 -1.08 38.35 9.80
CA VAL A 345 0.16 37.55 9.95
C VAL A 345 1.04 37.70 8.70
N ASP A 346 2.24 38.26 8.86
CA ASP A 346 3.22 38.40 7.77
C ASP A 346 3.95 37.05 7.53
N ILE A 347 3.42 36.26 6.59
CA ILE A 347 3.95 34.94 6.24
C ILE A 347 5.41 35.02 5.74
N ASN A 348 5.80 36.13 5.10
CA ASN A 348 7.15 36.29 4.58
C ASN A 348 8.16 36.46 5.72
N SER A 349 7.81 37.16 6.81
CA SER A 349 8.67 37.27 7.98
C SER A 349 8.80 35.93 8.72
N ILE A 350 7.70 35.16 8.81
CA ILE A 350 7.73 33.82 9.43
C ILE A 350 8.64 32.88 8.64
N ARG A 351 8.57 32.89 7.30
CA ARG A 351 9.48 32.09 6.48
C ARG A 351 10.94 32.49 6.63
N GLN A 352 11.23 33.78 6.78
CA GLN A 352 12.60 34.22 7.04
C GLN A 352 13.11 33.74 8.41
N GLU A 353 12.25 33.72 9.43
CA GLU A 353 12.62 33.19 10.76
C GLU A 353 12.82 31.67 10.74
N LEU A 354 12.02 30.96 9.96
CA LEU A 354 12.10 29.50 9.80
C LEU A 354 13.05 29.05 8.68
N ASP A 355 13.77 29.97 8.04
CA ASP A 355 14.75 29.62 7.01
C ASP A 355 15.83 28.72 7.63
N ASN A 356 16.19 27.64 6.93
CA ASN A 356 17.19 26.67 7.39
C ASN A 356 16.80 25.91 8.68
N SER A 357 15.49 25.68 8.90
CA SER A 357 14.97 24.99 10.09
C SER A 357 15.59 23.61 10.30
N ALA A 358 15.78 22.84 9.22
CA ALA A 358 16.37 21.50 9.30
C ALA A 358 17.77 21.51 9.93
N SER A 359 18.60 22.50 9.58
CA SER A 359 19.96 22.63 10.15
C SER A 359 19.90 23.01 11.63
N VAL A 360 18.98 23.91 12.01
CA VAL A 360 18.79 24.33 13.41
C VAL A 360 18.40 23.13 14.28
N ILE A 361 17.44 22.32 13.81
CA ILE A 361 16.98 21.12 14.52
C ILE A 361 18.12 20.09 14.64
N ILE A 362 18.82 19.79 13.54
CA ILE A 362 19.94 18.84 13.55
C ILE A 362 21.03 19.28 14.53
N GLN A 363 21.43 20.55 14.50
CA GLN A 363 22.44 21.08 15.42
C GLN A 363 21.97 21.04 16.87
N PHE A 364 20.69 21.37 17.13
CA PHE A 364 20.12 21.33 18.47
C PHE A 364 20.07 19.90 19.03
N SER A 365 19.75 18.90 18.20
CA SER A 365 19.68 17.50 18.61
C SER A 365 21.01 16.96 19.14
N GLY A 366 22.15 17.40 18.58
CA GLY A 366 23.48 16.90 18.95
C GLY A 366 23.72 15.44 18.61
N LEU A 367 23.01 14.88 17.62
CA LEU A 367 23.24 13.53 17.12
C LEU A 367 24.66 13.36 16.55
N GLU A 368 25.14 12.11 16.57
CA GLU A 368 26.44 11.74 16.01
C GLU A 368 26.56 12.08 14.52
N ALA A 369 27.75 12.54 14.12
CA ALA A 369 28.01 13.02 12.76
C ALA A 369 27.69 11.99 11.66
N GLU A 370 27.86 10.69 11.95
CA GLU A 370 27.54 9.61 11.01
C GLU A 370 26.02 9.49 10.78
N LYS A 371 25.22 9.51 11.87
CA LYS A 371 23.76 9.50 11.80
C LYS A 371 23.23 10.75 11.09
N VAL A 372 23.81 11.92 11.37
CA VAL A 372 23.43 13.19 10.70
C VAL A 372 23.70 13.12 9.21
N LYS A 373 24.83 12.54 8.79
CA LYS A 373 25.20 12.39 7.38
C LYS A 373 24.23 11.44 6.66
N GLU A 374 23.90 10.31 7.26
CA GLU A 374 22.92 9.36 6.71
C GLU A 374 21.52 9.99 6.60
N PHE A 375 21.07 10.64 7.68
CA PHE A 375 19.80 11.36 7.72
C PHE A 375 19.71 12.42 6.62
N SER A 376 20.74 13.26 6.48
CA SER A 376 20.77 14.33 5.46
C SER A 376 20.73 13.75 4.04
N ALA A 377 21.43 12.65 3.78
CA ALA A 377 21.40 11.98 2.48
C ALA A 377 20.02 11.39 2.15
N LEU A 378 19.34 10.83 3.16
CA LEU A 378 17.97 10.32 3.02
C LEU A 378 16.95 11.46 2.82
N MET A 379 17.12 12.60 3.51
CA MET A 379 16.27 13.78 3.32
C MET A 379 16.34 14.36 1.91
N VAL A 380 17.53 14.43 1.31
CA VAL A 380 17.68 14.86 -0.10
C VAL A 380 16.91 13.92 -1.03
N LYS A 381 16.96 12.60 -0.78
CA LYS A 381 16.17 11.63 -1.56
C LYS A 381 14.68 11.85 -1.37
N VAL A 382 14.20 12.03 -0.13
CA VAL A 382 12.78 12.29 0.17
C VAL A 382 12.27 13.54 -0.53
N LYS A 383 13.03 14.64 -0.51
CA LYS A 383 12.66 15.89 -1.21
C LYS A 383 12.61 15.74 -2.73
N SER A 384 13.35 14.78 -3.31
CA SER A 384 13.31 14.50 -4.74
C SER A 384 12.13 13.63 -5.19
N LEU A 385 11.39 13.02 -4.24
CA LEU A 385 10.22 12.21 -4.54
C LEU A 385 9.02 13.10 -4.89
N LYS A 386 8.18 12.63 -5.82
CA LYS A 386 6.91 13.31 -6.15
C LYS A 386 5.95 13.35 -4.96
N ASN A 387 5.82 12.22 -4.24
CA ASN A 387 5.12 12.11 -2.98
C ASN A 387 5.87 11.12 -2.07
N PRO A 388 6.39 11.56 -0.91
CA PRO A 388 7.11 10.70 0.01
C PRO A 388 6.23 9.65 0.70
N LEU A 389 4.90 9.79 0.65
CA LEU A 389 3.94 8.86 1.25
C LEU A 389 3.51 7.73 0.30
N ASP A 390 3.90 7.75 -0.99
CA ASP A 390 3.49 6.72 -1.94
C ASP A 390 3.92 5.31 -1.48
N PRO A 391 3.06 4.29 -1.63
CA PRO A 391 3.35 2.92 -1.21
C PRO A 391 4.33 2.18 -2.15
N GLU A 392 4.67 2.77 -3.31
CA GLU A 392 5.47 2.11 -4.35
C GLU A 392 7.00 2.15 -4.07
N GLY A 393 7.70 1.10 -4.53
CA GLY A 393 9.17 1.07 -4.64
C GLY A 393 9.96 1.04 -3.32
N ASP A 394 11.14 1.66 -3.33
CA ASP A 394 12.05 1.77 -2.17
C ASP A 394 11.60 2.81 -1.12
N ASN A 395 10.50 3.54 -1.37
CA ASN A 395 10.01 4.63 -0.51
C ASN A 395 9.70 4.14 0.91
N ARG A 396 9.13 2.94 1.06
CA ARG A 396 8.88 2.33 2.38
C ARG A 396 10.17 2.12 3.18
N LYS A 397 11.26 1.72 2.51
CA LYS A 397 12.57 1.50 3.15
C LYS A 397 13.21 2.83 3.54
N ILE A 398 13.07 3.85 2.68
CA ILE A 398 13.53 5.21 2.95
C ILE A 398 12.79 5.79 4.17
N ARG A 399 11.45 5.77 4.17
CA ARG A 399 10.63 6.24 5.30
C ARG A 399 10.97 5.53 6.61
N ARG A 400 11.11 4.20 6.59
CA ARG A 400 11.45 3.44 7.81
C ARG A 400 12.84 3.77 8.34
N THR A 401 13.84 3.91 7.47
CA THR A 401 15.22 4.23 7.89
C THR A 401 15.31 5.65 8.39
N LEU A 402 14.75 6.60 7.65
CA LEU A 402 14.70 8.01 8.02
C LEU A 402 13.89 8.23 9.31
N GLY A 403 12.77 7.52 9.47
CA GLY A 403 11.93 7.60 10.67
C GLY A 403 12.65 7.16 11.95
N ARG A 404 13.52 6.13 11.89
CA ARG A 404 14.34 5.74 13.06
C ARG A 404 15.26 6.87 13.50
N HIS A 405 15.96 7.48 12.57
CA HIS A 405 16.84 8.61 12.88
C HIS A 405 16.06 9.85 13.33
N TYR A 406 14.87 10.06 12.77
CA TYR A 406 13.98 11.15 13.21
C TYR A 406 13.55 10.97 14.67
N TRP A 407 13.17 9.78 15.09
CA TRP A 407 12.78 9.53 16.48
C TRP A 407 13.95 9.63 17.46
N ASP A 408 15.14 9.13 17.08
CA ASP A 408 16.37 9.40 17.83
C ASP A 408 16.58 10.92 18.02
N MET A 409 16.40 11.70 16.95
CA MET A 409 16.55 13.17 16.97
C MET A 409 15.49 13.85 17.84
N TYR A 410 14.24 13.41 17.70
CA TYR A 410 13.10 13.94 18.45
C TYR A 410 13.31 13.73 19.95
N GLN A 411 13.73 12.53 20.37
CA GLN A 411 13.98 12.21 21.77
C GLN A 411 15.07 13.10 22.37
N GLU A 412 16.22 13.26 21.69
CA GLU A 412 17.31 14.13 22.14
C GLU A 412 16.88 15.60 22.23
N CYS A 413 16.15 16.10 21.24
CA CYS A 413 15.57 17.44 21.25
C CYS A 413 14.58 17.62 22.42
N PHE A 414 13.77 16.62 22.73
CA PHE A 414 12.79 16.67 23.82
C PHE A 414 13.47 16.71 25.20
N VAL A 415 14.51 15.91 25.42
CA VAL A 415 15.30 15.95 26.66
C VAL A 415 15.93 17.34 26.86
N LYS A 416 16.53 17.91 25.81
CA LYS A 416 17.08 19.27 25.84
C LYS A 416 16.01 20.34 26.06
N TYR A 417 14.83 20.16 25.47
CA TYR A 417 13.67 21.04 25.69
C TYR A 417 13.24 21.04 27.16
N MET A 418 13.18 19.87 27.81
CA MET A 418 12.89 19.74 29.23
C MET A 418 13.96 20.41 30.11
N ASN A 419 15.24 20.20 29.78
CA ASN A 419 16.36 20.76 30.54
C ASN A 419 16.52 22.28 30.35
N SER A 420 16.03 22.83 29.24
CA SER A 420 16.09 24.26 28.92
C SER A 420 14.85 25.04 29.38
N ASN A 421 14.02 24.43 30.24
CA ASN A 421 12.74 25.02 30.70
C ASN A 421 11.87 25.52 29.54
N ARG A 422 11.76 24.70 28.48
CA ARG A 422 10.99 24.98 27.24
C ARG A 422 11.51 26.14 26.39
N ASN A 423 12.67 26.71 26.70
CA ASN A 423 13.29 27.76 25.91
C ASN A 423 14.14 27.14 24.78
N VAL A 424 13.53 26.92 23.62
CA VAL A 424 14.17 26.32 22.44
C VAL A 424 13.91 27.15 21.19
N PRO A 425 14.73 27.01 20.13
CA PRO A 425 14.44 27.64 18.84
C PRO A 425 13.05 27.27 18.31
N LYS A 426 12.40 28.20 17.62
CA LYS A 426 11.02 28.01 17.13
C LYS A 426 10.87 26.74 16.27
N ALA A 427 11.83 26.46 15.39
CA ALA A 427 11.85 25.24 14.58
C ALA A 427 11.78 23.95 15.43
N VAL A 428 12.47 23.92 16.58
CA VAL A 428 12.47 22.77 17.51
C VAL A 428 11.12 22.65 18.22
N GLU A 429 10.53 23.77 18.63
CA GLU A 429 9.18 23.79 19.23
C GLU A 429 8.14 23.23 18.25
N LEU A 430 8.17 23.68 16.99
CA LEU A 430 7.25 23.20 15.96
C LEU A 430 7.49 21.72 15.60
N MET A 431 8.75 21.26 15.61
CA MET A 431 9.06 19.83 15.43
C MET A 431 8.43 18.99 16.52
N LEU A 432 8.63 19.37 17.78
CA LEU A 432 8.09 18.62 18.91
C LEU A 432 6.57 18.61 18.90
N LYS A 433 5.93 19.69 18.46
CA LYS A 433 4.46 19.82 18.50
C LYS A 433 3.72 19.23 17.29
N TYR A 434 4.29 19.35 16.09
CA TYR A 434 3.59 19.06 14.83
C TYR A 434 4.40 18.17 13.87
N GLY A 435 5.56 17.68 14.28
CA GLY A 435 6.46 16.94 13.39
C GLY A 435 7.08 17.79 12.28
N PHE A 436 7.07 19.12 12.40
CA PHE A 436 7.73 20.04 11.48
C PHE A 436 9.24 19.80 11.44
N PHE A 437 9.86 19.85 10.26
CA PHE A 437 11.30 19.65 10.16
C PHE A 437 11.97 20.61 9.17
N ASP A 438 11.29 20.91 8.08
CA ASP A 438 11.86 21.69 6.98
C ASP A 438 10.77 22.51 6.32
N GLU A 439 11.01 23.82 6.24
CA GLU A 439 10.10 24.82 5.70
C GLU A 439 9.74 24.59 4.22
N THR A 440 10.60 23.88 3.47
CA THR A 440 10.35 23.58 2.04
C THR A 440 9.41 22.39 1.82
N MET A 441 9.09 21.62 2.86
CA MET A 441 8.25 20.44 2.75
C MET A 441 6.78 20.66 3.13
N VAL A 442 6.44 21.85 3.63
CA VAL A 442 5.11 22.23 4.09
C VAL A 442 4.63 23.47 3.34
N ASP A 443 3.31 23.64 3.24
CA ASP A 443 2.71 24.80 2.55
C ASP A 443 2.57 26.01 3.49
N ASP A 444 2.39 27.20 2.93
CA ASP A 444 2.30 28.46 3.69
C ASP A 444 1.15 28.51 4.68
N SER A 445 0.02 27.90 4.34
CA SER A 445 -1.12 27.76 5.24
C SER A 445 -0.78 26.89 6.46
N GLN A 446 0.03 25.85 6.26
CA GLN A 446 0.48 24.96 7.33
C GLN A 446 1.45 25.69 8.25
N ILE A 447 2.41 26.42 7.68
CA ILE A 447 3.35 27.25 8.45
C ILE A 447 2.61 28.30 9.27
N ALA A 448 1.71 29.05 8.65
CA ALA A 448 0.92 30.08 9.32
C ALA A 448 0.13 29.46 10.48
N PHE A 449 -0.58 28.35 10.24
CA PHE A 449 -1.34 27.65 11.27
C PHE A 449 -0.46 27.20 12.44
N MET A 450 0.64 26.48 12.17
CA MET A 450 1.54 25.99 13.22
C MET A 450 2.15 27.14 14.05
N TYR A 451 2.37 28.30 13.42
CA TYR A 451 2.94 29.47 14.08
C TYR A 451 1.90 30.24 14.90
N THR A 452 0.65 30.32 14.44
CA THR A 452 -0.42 31.06 15.11
C THR A 452 -1.20 30.25 16.14
N GLN A 453 -1.30 28.93 15.93
CA GLN A 453 -2.13 28.05 16.73
C GLN A 453 -1.50 27.83 18.10
N LYS A 454 -2.10 28.48 19.11
CA LYS A 454 -1.79 28.26 20.52
C LYS A 454 -2.93 27.46 21.12
N ASP A 455 -2.61 26.29 21.66
CA ASP A 455 -3.58 25.60 22.51
C ASP A 455 -3.76 26.44 23.78
N PRO A 456 -5.00 26.67 24.23
CA PRO A 456 -5.23 27.36 25.48
C PRO A 456 -4.55 26.57 26.60
N ALA A 457 -3.49 27.15 27.17
CA ALA A 457 -2.58 26.49 28.11
C ALA A 457 -3.27 25.97 29.39
N ASN A 458 -4.54 26.29 29.61
CA ASN A 458 -5.34 25.91 30.77
C ASN A 458 -6.84 25.76 30.42
N SER A 459 -7.20 24.94 29.43
CA SER A 459 -8.59 24.47 29.34
C SER A 459 -8.83 23.49 30.49
N ALA A 460 -9.27 23.98 31.66
CA ALA A 460 -9.76 23.12 32.73
C ALA A 460 -10.91 22.27 32.17
N SER A 461 -10.60 21.00 31.90
CA SER A 461 -11.54 20.03 31.40
C SER A 461 -11.78 19.01 32.50
N ASP A 462 -13.04 18.63 32.69
CA ASP A 462 -13.44 17.60 33.65
C ASP A 462 -12.90 16.21 33.26
N ILE A 463 -12.38 16.09 32.03
CA ILE A 463 -11.76 14.91 31.44
C ILE A 463 -10.26 15.15 31.25
N PRO A 464 -9.38 14.25 31.75
CA PRO A 464 -7.93 14.40 31.64
C PRO A 464 -7.46 14.12 30.20
N ILE A 465 -7.40 15.18 29.39
CA ILE A 465 -6.90 15.17 28.01
C ILE A 465 -5.51 15.84 27.97
N SER A 466 -4.50 15.14 27.47
CA SER A 466 -3.13 15.67 27.32
C SER A 466 -2.70 15.66 25.86
N LEU A 467 -1.89 16.63 25.43
CA LEU A 467 -1.15 16.52 24.16
C LEU A 467 -0.02 15.49 24.33
N GLY A 468 0.46 14.93 23.22
CA GLY A 468 1.57 13.99 23.23
C GLY A 468 2.82 14.53 23.96
N THR A 469 3.19 15.78 23.72
CA THR A 469 4.33 16.44 24.39
C THR A 469 4.09 16.65 25.90
N GLU A 470 2.86 16.98 26.30
CA GLU A 470 2.47 17.11 27.71
C GLU A 470 2.48 15.76 28.43
N TRP A 471 2.07 14.69 27.73
CA TRP A 471 2.13 13.33 28.24
C TRP A 471 3.58 12.90 28.48
N LEU A 472 4.46 13.09 27.50
CA LEU A 472 5.89 12.83 27.63
C LEU A 472 6.52 13.63 28.78
N GLU A 473 6.11 14.87 28.97
CA GLU A 473 6.56 15.70 30.09
C GLU A 473 6.13 15.14 31.45
N LYS A 474 4.87 14.70 31.59
CA LYS A 474 4.38 14.07 32.83
C LYS A 474 5.15 12.79 33.14
N VAL A 475 5.46 11.99 32.13
CA VAL A 475 6.29 10.77 32.28
C VAL A 475 7.72 11.14 32.70
N TYR A 476 8.32 12.13 32.04
CA TYR A 476 9.67 12.62 32.36
C TYR A 476 9.77 13.14 33.81
N LYS A 477 8.75 13.86 34.28
CA LYS A 477 8.66 14.37 35.66
C LYS A 477 8.21 13.33 36.69
N ARG A 478 7.85 12.10 36.26
CA ARG A 478 7.29 11.03 37.10
C ARG A 478 5.95 11.37 37.75
N GLU A 479 5.18 12.27 37.13
CA GLU A 479 3.83 12.60 37.58
C GLU A 479 2.83 11.49 37.22
N VAL A 480 3.13 10.72 36.16
CA VAL A 480 2.35 9.55 35.71
C VAL A 480 3.28 8.35 35.49
N PRO A 481 2.79 7.10 35.66
CA PRO A 481 3.56 5.92 35.30
C PRO A 481 3.72 5.83 33.78
N THR A 482 4.76 5.11 33.34
CA THR A 482 4.94 4.75 31.93
C THR A 482 3.82 3.83 31.46
N SER A 483 3.51 3.90 30.17
CA SER A 483 2.52 3.05 29.51
C SER A 483 2.95 1.59 29.45
N LEU A 484 2.00 0.68 29.26
CA LEU A 484 2.30 -0.74 29.03
C LEU A 484 2.85 -0.92 27.61
N ASP A 485 3.79 -1.84 27.42
CA ASP A 485 4.27 -2.23 26.10
C ASP A 485 3.30 -3.20 25.38
N GLU A 486 3.64 -3.60 24.14
CA GLU A 486 2.82 -4.52 23.33
C GLU A 486 2.56 -5.88 24.02
N MET A 487 3.38 -6.27 25.00
CA MET A 487 3.22 -7.50 25.78
C MET A 487 2.50 -7.28 27.12
N GLY A 488 2.00 -6.06 27.35
CA GLY A 488 1.33 -5.68 28.60
C GLY A 488 2.28 -5.45 29.77
N GLN A 489 3.58 -5.27 29.51
CA GLN A 489 4.60 -5.10 30.55
C GLN A 489 4.80 -3.62 30.88
N ASN A 490 4.95 -3.31 32.16
CA ASN A 490 5.32 -1.98 32.62
C ASN A 490 6.85 -1.80 32.65
N PHE A 491 7.33 -0.56 32.81
CA PHE A 491 8.76 -0.23 32.89
C PHE A 491 9.50 -1.07 33.93
N PHE A 492 8.89 -1.28 35.10
CA PHE A 492 9.48 -2.08 36.18
C PHE A 492 9.74 -3.54 35.74
N GLU A 493 8.75 -4.17 35.12
CA GLU A 493 8.84 -5.56 34.63
C GLU A 493 9.90 -5.71 33.55
N LYS A 494 10.00 -4.74 32.65
CA LYS A 494 11.03 -4.73 31.60
C LYS A 494 12.43 -4.56 32.16
N VAL A 495 12.63 -3.58 33.05
CA VAL A 495 13.93 -3.38 33.72
C VAL A 495 14.35 -4.63 34.49
N LYS A 496 13.43 -5.29 35.19
CA LYS A 496 13.68 -6.54 35.90
C LYS A 496 14.05 -7.69 34.96
N LEU A 497 13.42 -7.77 33.79
CA LEU A 497 13.67 -8.81 32.80
C LEU A 497 15.01 -8.62 32.07
N GLU A 498 15.40 -7.37 31.77
CA GLU A 498 16.67 -7.02 31.16
C GLU A 498 17.84 -7.13 32.16
N ASN A 499 17.57 -6.93 33.46
CA ASN A 499 18.56 -6.95 34.54
C ASN A 499 18.35 -8.12 35.52
N ARG A 500 18.13 -9.33 35.02
CA ARG A 500 17.91 -10.56 35.82
C ARG A 500 18.99 -10.86 36.86
N ASN A 501 20.18 -10.30 36.69
CA ASN A 501 21.32 -10.47 37.60
C ASN A 501 21.22 -9.58 38.85
N LEU A 502 20.35 -8.56 38.85
CA LEU A 502 20.11 -7.68 39.99
C LEU A 502 18.92 -8.21 40.81
N PRO A 503 19.00 -8.19 42.16
CA PRO A 503 17.94 -8.69 43.04
C PRO A 503 16.78 -7.68 43.20
N ILE A 504 16.14 -7.30 42.09
CA ILE A 504 15.04 -6.32 42.06
C ILE A 504 13.71 -7.03 42.40
N LYS A 505 13.12 -6.73 43.57
CA LYS A 505 11.85 -7.33 44.02
C LYS A 505 10.68 -6.36 43.96
N LYS A 506 10.93 -5.07 44.17
CA LYS A 506 9.95 -3.96 44.15
C LYS A 506 10.49 -2.78 43.34
N GLU A 507 9.64 -1.88 42.88
CA GLU A 507 10.04 -0.72 42.05
C GLU A 507 11.06 0.19 42.75
N SER A 508 10.99 0.31 44.07
CA SER A 508 11.97 1.01 44.90
C SER A 508 13.39 0.41 44.86
N ASP A 509 13.53 -0.84 44.42
CA ASP A 509 14.80 -1.56 44.40
C ASP A 509 15.56 -1.33 43.08
N ILE A 510 14.96 -0.63 42.10
CA ILE A 510 15.65 -0.27 40.85
C ILE A 510 16.71 0.79 41.15
N PRO A 511 17.98 0.57 40.75
CA PRO A 511 19.02 1.59 40.84
C PRO A 511 18.60 2.91 40.16
N PRO A 512 18.90 4.09 40.73
CA PRO A 512 18.63 5.38 40.09
C PRO A 512 19.28 5.55 38.71
N GLU A 513 20.34 4.79 38.43
CA GLU A 513 20.99 4.76 37.10
C GLU A 513 20.09 4.10 36.04
N LEU A 514 19.27 3.12 36.43
CA LEU A 514 18.35 2.40 35.54
C LEU A 514 16.97 3.06 35.51
N ASP A 515 16.52 3.60 36.64
CA ASP A 515 15.32 4.41 36.73
C ASP A 515 15.69 5.90 36.84
N ASN A 516 15.84 6.55 35.69
CA ASN A 516 16.01 8.00 35.55
C ASN A 516 15.00 8.55 34.51
N PRO A 517 14.80 9.89 34.43
CA PRO A 517 13.85 10.49 33.50
C PRO A 517 14.09 10.10 32.03
N ASP A 518 15.34 10.01 31.61
CA ASP A 518 15.71 9.70 30.23
C ASP A 518 15.41 8.23 29.86
N THR A 519 15.66 7.29 30.79
CA THR A 519 15.34 5.87 30.57
C THR A 519 13.84 5.60 30.56
N ARG A 520 13.08 6.29 31.42
CA ARG A 520 11.60 6.23 31.39
C ARG A 520 11.04 6.81 30.09
N LEU A 521 11.57 7.95 29.64
CA LEU A 521 11.17 8.58 28.39
C LEU A 521 11.45 7.64 27.20
N LYS A 522 12.66 7.07 27.13
CA LYS A 522 13.04 6.12 26.07
C LYS A 522 12.12 4.90 26.02
N PHE A 523 11.71 4.39 27.18
CA PHE A 523 10.72 3.33 27.25
C PHE A 523 9.36 3.79 26.73
N GLU A 524 8.88 4.98 27.11
CA GLU A 524 7.59 5.52 26.65
C GLU A 524 7.53 5.72 25.13
N PHE A 525 8.64 6.17 24.51
CA PHE A 525 8.73 6.28 23.05
C PHE A 525 8.52 4.93 22.36
N ALA A 526 9.21 3.90 22.84
CA ALA A 526 9.15 2.55 22.29
C ALA A 526 7.82 1.83 22.57
N SER A 527 7.23 2.05 23.74
CA SER A 527 6.05 1.32 24.20
C SER A 527 4.73 1.93 23.70
N LEU A 528 4.66 3.26 23.59
CA LEU A 528 3.40 3.94 23.30
C LEU A 528 3.52 5.02 22.20
N TYR A 529 4.51 5.91 22.30
CA TYR A 529 4.50 7.14 21.51
C TYR A 529 4.66 6.90 20.00
N GLU A 530 5.74 6.24 19.57
CA GLU A 530 6.02 6.03 18.14
C GLU A 530 4.93 5.18 17.46
N ALA A 531 4.47 4.13 18.14
CA ALA A 531 3.44 3.24 17.65
C ALA A 531 2.10 3.98 17.46
N ASN A 532 1.70 4.81 18.43
CA ASN A 532 0.46 5.56 18.33
C ASN A 532 0.51 6.67 17.29
N VAL A 533 1.63 7.42 17.17
CA VAL A 533 1.80 8.40 16.08
C VAL A 533 1.65 7.71 14.72
N ARG A 534 2.15 6.47 14.59
CA ARG A 534 1.97 5.68 13.38
C ARG A 534 0.51 5.25 13.16
N LEU A 535 -0.19 4.82 14.18
CA LEU A 535 -1.58 4.37 14.09
C LEU A 535 -2.54 5.52 13.76
N THR A 536 -2.29 6.72 14.29
CA THR A 536 -3.14 7.90 14.11
C THR A 536 -2.79 8.72 12.87
N SER A 537 -1.74 8.36 12.12
CA SER A 537 -1.33 9.04 10.88
C SER A 537 -2.24 8.81 9.65
N GLY A 538 -3.44 8.23 9.84
CA GLY A 538 -4.41 7.95 8.77
C GLY A 538 -4.09 6.73 7.90
N SER A 539 -2.82 6.37 7.74
CA SER A 539 -2.41 5.15 7.02
C SER A 539 -1.10 4.56 7.61
N PRO A 540 -1.19 3.53 8.48
CA PRO A 540 0.00 2.90 9.09
C PRO A 540 0.99 2.28 8.10
N ALA A 541 0.55 1.99 6.87
CA ALA A 541 1.36 1.44 5.78
C ALA A 541 2.23 2.50 5.08
N THR A 542 1.73 3.73 5.01
CA THR A 542 2.42 4.87 4.36
C THR A 542 3.02 5.86 5.35
N HIS A 543 2.82 5.62 6.66
CA HIS A 543 3.32 6.44 7.76
C HIS A 543 4.72 7.01 7.54
N PHE A 544 4.83 8.32 7.77
CA PHE A 544 6.06 9.08 7.80
C PHE A 544 6.01 10.06 8.97
N PRO A 545 7.03 10.11 9.85
CA PRO A 545 6.95 10.91 11.07
C PRO A 545 7.31 12.39 10.87
N ILE A 546 7.77 12.79 9.68
CA ILE A 546 8.07 14.19 9.36
C ILE A 546 6.88 14.77 8.59
N LEU A 547 6.32 15.86 9.10
CA LEU A 547 5.21 16.56 8.47
C LEU A 547 5.61 17.07 7.09
N THR A 548 4.76 16.75 6.12
CA THR A 548 4.87 17.24 4.74
C THR A 548 3.49 17.69 4.28
N LYS A 549 3.44 18.53 3.24
CA LYS A 549 2.20 18.94 2.57
C LYS A 549 1.29 17.79 2.12
N PHE A 550 1.81 16.56 2.03
CA PHE A 550 1.04 15.38 1.61
C PHE A 550 0.28 14.69 2.75
N HIS A 551 0.49 15.08 4.02
CA HIS A 551 -0.16 14.44 5.17
C HIS A 551 -1.62 14.86 5.36
N SER A 552 -1.98 16.09 4.98
CA SER A 552 -3.35 16.55 5.09
C SER A 552 -3.97 16.73 3.71
N GLN A 553 -5.06 16.01 3.48
CA GLN A 553 -5.89 16.11 2.26
C GLN A 553 -6.96 17.21 2.40
N MET A 554 -7.09 17.79 3.59
CA MET A 554 -7.98 18.90 3.93
C MET A 554 -7.17 20.08 4.49
N ALA A 555 -7.80 21.23 4.66
CA ALA A 555 -7.12 22.37 5.28
C ALA A 555 -6.69 22.02 6.71
N ILE A 556 -5.47 22.41 7.10
CA ILE A 556 -4.82 21.97 8.35
C ILE A 556 -5.63 22.32 9.61
N ASP A 557 -6.36 23.43 9.56
CA ASP A 557 -7.27 23.90 10.60
C ASP A 557 -8.45 22.96 10.84
N LYS A 558 -8.88 22.23 9.80
CA LYS A 558 -9.97 21.24 9.88
C LYS A 558 -9.48 19.84 10.24
N SER A 559 -8.22 19.52 9.93
CA SER A 559 -7.61 18.25 10.35
C SER A 559 -7.05 18.29 11.78
N TYR A 560 -6.85 19.47 12.35
CA TYR A 560 -6.29 19.60 13.70
C TYR A 560 -7.29 19.18 14.77
N VAL A 561 -6.92 18.16 15.54
CA VAL A 561 -7.72 17.70 16.69
C VAL A 561 -7.29 18.48 17.93
N SER A 562 -8.13 19.42 18.38
CA SER A 562 -7.90 20.15 19.62
C SER A 562 -8.43 19.39 20.85
N LYS A 563 -8.02 19.82 22.05
CA LYS A 563 -8.52 19.26 23.32
C LYS A 563 -10.03 19.43 23.46
N GLU A 564 -10.58 20.53 22.95
CA GLU A 564 -12.00 20.84 22.97
C GLU A 564 -12.80 19.84 22.12
N ILE A 565 -12.35 19.57 20.90
CA ILE A 565 -13.01 18.61 20.00
C ILE A 565 -13.07 17.22 20.66
N LEU A 566 -11.95 16.74 21.22
CA LEU A 566 -11.96 15.46 21.94
C LEU A 566 -12.86 15.47 23.18
N ARG A 567 -12.90 16.58 23.92
CA ARG A 567 -13.78 16.70 25.09
C ARG A 567 -15.24 16.54 24.68
N GLU A 568 -15.69 17.23 23.63
CA GLU A 568 -17.06 17.17 23.13
C GLU A 568 -17.42 15.75 22.70
N VAL A 569 -16.55 15.09 21.92
CA VAL A 569 -16.75 13.71 21.46
C VAL A 569 -16.81 12.73 22.64
N ILE A 570 -15.93 12.85 23.63
CA ILE A 570 -15.96 11.96 24.80
C ILE A 570 -17.22 12.21 25.64
N GLN A 571 -17.67 13.46 25.78
CA GLN A 571 -18.91 13.77 26.49
C GLN A 571 -20.15 13.22 25.77
N GLU A 572 -20.19 13.27 24.43
CA GLU A 572 -21.23 12.63 23.63
C GLU A 572 -21.24 11.11 23.84
N LEU A 573 -20.06 10.48 23.79
CA LEU A 573 -19.91 9.05 24.06
C LEU A 573 -20.33 8.67 25.49
N MET A 574 -20.00 9.49 26.49
CA MET A 574 -20.44 9.29 27.88
C MET A 574 -21.97 9.40 28.04
N GLY A 575 -22.64 10.17 27.18
CA GLY A 575 -24.10 10.25 27.12
C GLY A 575 -24.75 8.95 26.63
N ILE A 576 -24.01 8.14 25.87
CA ILE A 576 -24.46 6.84 25.36
C ILE A 576 -24.01 5.71 26.31
N ASP A 577 -22.75 5.74 26.75
CA ASP A 577 -22.14 4.73 27.62
C ASP A 577 -21.19 5.38 28.64
N TYR A 578 -21.62 5.38 29.91
CA TYR A 578 -20.88 5.97 31.01
C TYR A 578 -19.60 5.19 31.38
N SER A 579 -19.45 3.94 30.94
CA SER A 579 -18.27 3.10 31.23
C SER A 579 -17.00 3.57 30.51
N VAL A 580 -17.14 4.45 29.50
CA VAL A 580 -16.03 4.94 28.68
C VAL A 580 -15.06 5.83 29.47
N SER A 581 -15.51 6.56 30.49
CA SER A 581 -14.72 7.60 31.17
C SER A 581 -14.12 7.18 32.52
N ILE A 582 -14.56 6.06 33.11
CA ILE A 582 -14.11 5.68 34.46
C ILE A 582 -12.63 5.25 34.43
N GLY A 583 -11.76 6.08 35.00
CA GLY A 583 -10.35 5.76 35.26
C GLY A 583 -9.41 5.86 34.05
N LYS A 584 -9.83 6.46 32.94
CA LYS A 584 -9.01 6.58 31.72
C LYS A 584 -8.46 8.00 31.52
N SER A 585 -7.20 8.09 31.09
CA SER A 585 -6.58 9.33 30.58
C SER A 585 -6.51 9.27 29.06
N TYR A 586 -6.78 10.38 28.39
CA TYR A 586 -6.78 10.46 26.92
C TYR A 586 -5.61 11.32 26.45
N THR A 587 -4.88 10.84 25.45
CA THR A 587 -3.72 11.55 24.89
C THR A 587 -3.92 11.78 23.40
N ILE A 588 -3.83 13.04 22.96
CA ILE A 588 -3.79 13.40 21.55
C ILE A 588 -2.38 13.10 21.04
N ILE A 589 -2.27 12.04 20.26
CA ILE A 589 -1.02 11.63 19.61
C ILE A 589 -1.28 11.72 18.12
N THR A 590 -0.95 12.85 17.52
CA THR A 590 -1.03 13.08 16.07
C THR A 590 0.17 13.89 15.66
N ASN A 591 0.73 13.59 14.48
CA ASN A 591 1.65 14.48 13.78
C ASN A 591 0.87 15.36 12.81
#